data_AF-A0A261BTL0-F1
#
_entry.id   AF-A0A261BTL0-F1
#
_cell.length_a   1.000
_cell.length_b   1.000
_cell.length_c   1.000
_cell.angle_alpha   90.00
_cell.angle_beta   90.00
_cell.angle_gamma   90.00
#
_symmetry.space_group_name_H-M   'P 1'
#
loop_
_entity.id
_entity.type
_entity.pdbx_description
1 polymer ?
#
loop_
_entity_poly.entity_id
_entity_poly.type
_entity_poly.pdbx_seq_one_letter_code
_entity_poly.pdbx_strand_id
1 'polypeptide(L)'
;MSQPSLLEMPENVLLKITVAVGFPSIDFELIIKHQKSTLDQFHFNSGCLTNEEEFHQFISPIFSKTMKILKSRPRPLKVKEFTMSAFRQEHVMSILPFLDANLLKSISMEHTGYGAFEKNETVMELNEIMELPQWKNATNLEIMHLYVTEPVQAFFGFTKVWIWKKSVSGNELLSVKEKFLSLNNQSEEFVIFYDVFVDGQILGDCITYECGDQNWYYQTEHYSKILKISKIDWAKKITVLFIERSNVPATAVVLA
;
A
#
# COMPACT_ATOMS: atom_id res chain seq x y z
N MET A 1 9.41 28.84 21.28
CA MET A 1 8.25 27.94 21.25
C MET A 1 8.77 26.55 21.52
N SER A 2 8.34 25.98 22.64
CA SER A 2 8.86 24.75 23.23
C SER A 2 8.52 23.55 22.35
N GLN A 3 9.52 22.72 21.99
CA GLN A 3 9.28 21.42 21.36
C GLN A 3 8.53 20.49 22.32
N PRO A 4 7.56 19.68 21.84
CA PRO A 4 6.93 18.68 22.69
C PRO A 4 7.95 17.59 23.03
N SER A 5 8.07 17.27 24.31
CA SER A 5 8.85 16.16 24.86
C SER A 5 8.30 14.81 24.39
N LEU A 6 9.20 13.86 24.16
CA LEU A 6 8.96 12.48 23.70
C LEU A 6 8.19 11.58 24.69
N LEU A 7 7.42 12.14 25.64
CA LEU A 7 7.02 11.43 26.87
C LEU A 7 5.55 11.57 27.30
N GLU A 8 4.66 12.01 26.41
CA GLU A 8 3.21 11.83 26.60
C GLU A 8 2.63 11.06 25.41
N MET A 9 3.01 9.78 25.29
CA MET A 9 2.32 8.86 24.40
C MET A 9 1.21 8.16 25.21
N PRO A 10 -0.09 8.33 24.87
CA PRO A 10 -1.14 7.54 25.49
C PRO A 10 -0.85 6.06 25.29
N GLU A 11 -0.99 5.28 26.36
CA GLU A 11 -0.41 3.95 26.62
C GLU A 11 -0.68 2.82 25.61
N ASN A 12 -1.25 3.03 24.41
CA ASN A 12 -1.51 1.93 23.46
C ASN A 12 -1.46 2.20 21.94
N VAL A 13 -1.21 3.41 21.42
CA VAL A 13 -1.80 3.72 20.09
C VAL A 13 -0.84 3.81 18.90
N LEU A 14 0.46 4.05 19.07
CA LEU A 14 1.34 4.27 17.90
C LEU A 14 2.81 4.14 18.27
N LEU A 15 3.60 3.40 17.49
CA LEU A 15 5.06 3.44 17.56
C LEU A 15 5.61 4.03 16.27
N LYS A 16 6.18 5.24 16.34
CA LYS A 16 6.86 5.91 15.24
C LYS A 16 8.36 5.89 15.45
N ILE A 17 9.09 5.34 14.49
CA ILE A 17 10.52 5.57 14.34
C ILE A 17 10.66 6.65 13.27
N THR A 18 11.13 7.83 13.65
CA THR A 18 11.44 8.92 12.70
C THR A 18 12.91 9.26 12.84
N VAL A 19 13.69 9.04 11.80
CA VAL A 19 15.15 9.21 11.83
C VAL A 19 15.57 10.69 11.98
N ALA A 20 14.69 11.64 11.64
CA ALA A 20 14.93 13.08 11.79
C ALA A 20 15.02 13.57 13.25
N VAL A 21 14.69 12.74 14.23
CA VAL A 21 14.82 13.05 15.66
C VAL A 21 15.68 11.95 16.24
N GLY A 22 16.93 12.27 16.58
CA GLY A 22 17.99 11.30 16.92
C GLY A 22 17.48 10.06 17.65
N PHE A 23 17.92 8.89 17.20
CA PHE A 23 17.59 7.60 17.79
C PHE A 23 17.53 7.64 19.33
N PRO A 24 16.37 7.31 19.93
CA PRO A 24 16.37 6.89 21.32
C PRO A 24 16.80 5.42 21.34
N SER A 25 18.11 5.16 21.21
CA SER A 25 18.62 3.82 20.88
C SER A 25 18.41 2.77 21.98
N ILE A 26 18.20 3.20 23.23
CA ILE A 26 17.95 2.33 24.39
C ILE A 26 16.45 2.15 24.59
N ASP A 27 15.68 3.25 24.60
CA ASP A 27 14.24 3.19 24.85
C ASP A 27 13.50 2.42 23.75
N PHE A 28 13.87 2.61 22.47
CA PHE A 28 13.31 1.84 21.37
C PHE A 28 13.54 0.33 21.52
N GLU A 29 14.77 -0.06 21.88
CA GLU A 29 15.13 -1.46 22.07
C GLU A 29 14.36 -2.07 23.24
N LEU A 30 14.25 -1.36 24.36
CA LEU A 30 13.49 -1.81 25.52
C LEU A 30 12.00 -1.91 25.20
N ILE A 31 11.43 -0.91 24.53
CA ILE A 31 10.02 -0.90 24.10
C ILE A 31 9.76 -2.11 23.21
N ILE A 32 10.49 -2.28 22.09
CA ILE A 32 10.27 -3.41 21.19
C ILE A 32 10.55 -4.74 21.89
N LYS A 33 11.55 -4.86 22.77
CA LYS A 33 11.85 -6.14 23.43
C LYS A 33 10.77 -6.55 24.43
N HIS A 34 10.18 -5.58 25.12
CA HIS A 34 9.20 -5.80 26.18
C HIS A 34 7.74 -5.55 25.76
N GLN A 35 7.48 -5.16 24.50
CA GLN A 35 6.14 -4.93 23.97
C GLN A 35 5.30 -6.22 23.98
N LYS A 36 4.36 -6.30 24.92
CA LYS A 36 3.43 -7.43 25.13
C LYS A 36 2.03 -7.20 24.55
N SER A 37 1.51 -5.97 24.62
CA SER A 37 0.22 -5.61 24.04
C SER A 37 0.32 -5.49 22.52
N THR A 38 -0.81 -5.65 21.85
CA THR A 38 -0.93 -5.42 20.42
C THR A 38 -0.81 -3.93 20.13
N LEU A 39 0.14 -3.55 19.28
CA LEU A 39 0.24 -2.19 18.75
C LEU A 39 -0.82 -1.99 17.67
N ASP A 40 -1.53 -0.86 17.71
CA ASP A 40 -2.41 -0.48 16.61
C ASP A 40 -1.59 -0.17 15.36
N GLN A 41 -0.53 0.64 15.51
CA GLN A 41 0.31 1.09 14.40
C GLN A 41 1.80 0.96 14.71
N PHE A 42 2.56 0.43 13.74
CA PHE A 42 4.03 0.45 13.74
C PHE A 42 4.55 1.12 12.47
N HIS A 43 5.11 2.31 12.62
CA HIS A 43 5.57 3.15 11.51
C HIS A 43 7.08 3.29 11.54
N PHE A 44 7.73 2.93 10.45
CA PHE A 44 9.14 3.18 10.21
C PHE A 44 9.30 4.26 9.13
N ASN A 45 9.67 5.48 9.50
CA ASN A 45 9.87 6.57 8.54
C ASN A 45 11.36 6.99 8.53
N SER A 46 12.01 6.85 7.38
CA SER A 46 13.43 7.21 7.22
C SER A 46 13.69 8.70 7.02
N GLY A 47 12.65 9.54 7.02
CA GLY A 47 12.73 10.95 6.65
C GLY A 47 12.89 11.16 5.14
N CYS A 48 13.09 12.41 4.72
CA CYS A 48 13.24 12.79 3.31
C CYS A 48 14.66 12.51 2.75
N LEU A 49 15.17 11.29 2.91
CA LEU A 49 16.40 10.88 2.25
C LEU A 49 16.12 10.70 0.75
N THR A 50 16.84 11.44 -0.09
CA THR A 50 16.57 11.53 -1.53
C THR A 50 17.54 10.74 -2.40
N ASN A 51 18.64 10.24 -1.84
CA ASN A 51 19.58 9.37 -2.55
C ASN A 51 19.82 8.06 -1.79
N GLU A 52 20.14 7.02 -2.56
CA GLU A 52 20.31 5.65 -2.06
C GLU A 52 21.55 5.50 -1.15
N GLU A 53 22.61 6.28 -1.38
CA GLU A 53 23.83 6.25 -0.56
C GLU A 53 23.57 6.71 0.88
N GLU A 54 22.89 7.84 1.05
CA GLU A 54 22.47 8.35 2.36
C GLU A 54 21.49 7.38 3.02
N PHE A 55 20.56 6.82 2.25
CA PHE A 55 19.66 5.81 2.79
C PHE A 55 20.43 4.61 3.32
N HIS A 56 21.38 4.06 2.55
CA HIS A 56 22.21 2.95 3.01
C HIS A 56 23.05 3.32 4.23
N GLN A 57 23.67 4.51 4.23
CA GLN A 57 24.52 4.96 5.32
C GLN A 57 23.74 5.14 6.63
N PHE A 58 22.56 5.77 6.58
CA PHE A 58 21.82 6.14 7.78
C PHE A 58 20.77 5.11 8.19
N ILE A 59 20.16 4.39 7.24
CA ILE A 59 18.99 3.54 7.50
C ILE A 59 19.35 2.05 7.58
N SER A 60 20.29 1.55 6.78
CA SER A 60 20.67 0.13 6.86
C SER A 60 21.16 -0.31 8.25
N PRO A 61 21.95 0.49 9.01
CA PRO A 61 22.30 0.14 10.39
C PRO A 61 21.09 0.02 11.31
N ILE A 62 20.06 0.85 11.08
CA ILE A 62 18.79 0.84 11.83
C ILE A 62 18.04 -0.45 11.56
N PHE A 63 17.90 -0.82 10.29
CA PHE A 63 17.26 -2.06 9.91
C PHE A 63 17.99 -3.27 10.48
N SER A 64 19.33 -3.28 10.42
CA SER A 64 20.12 -4.36 11.01
C SER A 64 19.89 -4.47 12.52
N LYS A 65 19.89 -3.35 13.26
CA LYS A 65 19.62 -3.34 14.70
C LYS A 65 18.19 -3.78 15.00
N THR A 66 17.21 -3.23 14.29
CA THR A 66 15.78 -3.54 14.45
C THR A 66 15.51 -5.02 14.18
N MET A 67 16.05 -5.55 13.09
CA MET A 67 15.96 -6.96 12.73
C MET A 67 16.53 -7.86 13.83
N LYS A 68 17.70 -7.52 14.41
CA LYS A 68 18.29 -8.27 15.53
C LYS A 68 17.38 -8.27 16.76
N ILE A 69 16.81 -7.12 17.11
CA ILE A 69 15.90 -6.99 18.25
C ILE A 69 14.64 -7.85 18.00
N LEU A 70 14.01 -7.70 16.84
CA LEU A 70 12.81 -8.45 16.46
C LEU A 70 13.07 -9.96 16.43
N LYS A 71 14.19 -10.41 15.85
CA LYS A 71 14.62 -11.83 15.86
C LYS A 71 14.84 -12.39 17.25
N SER A 72 15.31 -11.57 18.19
CA SER A 72 15.56 -12.01 19.57
C SER A 72 14.29 -12.20 20.41
N ARG A 73 13.14 -11.72 19.91
CA ARG A 73 11.88 -11.87 20.63
C ARG A 73 11.44 -13.34 20.62
N PRO A 74 10.90 -13.86 21.73
CA PRO A 74 10.36 -15.22 21.78
C PRO A 74 9.07 -15.39 20.96
N ARG A 75 8.44 -14.28 20.57
CA ARG A 75 7.21 -14.24 19.78
C ARG A 75 7.22 -13.04 18.83
N PRO A 76 6.56 -13.15 17.66
CA PRO A 76 6.41 -12.03 16.74
C PRO A 76 5.88 -10.75 17.42
N LEU A 77 6.22 -9.59 16.86
CA LEU A 77 5.67 -8.31 17.32
C LEU A 77 4.21 -8.22 16.88
N LYS A 78 3.32 -7.99 17.85
CA LYS A 78 1.88 -7.88 17.60
C LYS A 78 1.55 -6.48 17.09
N VAL A 79 1.20 -6.36 15.82
CA VAL A 79 0.91 -5.09 15.14
C VAL A 79 -0.34 -5.28 14.26
N LYS A 80 -1.24 -4.30 14.23
CA LYS A 80 -2.39 -4.31 13.31
C LYS A 80 -2.08 -3.62 11.99
N GLU A 81 -1.36 -2.51 12.01
CA GLU A 81 -1.03 -1.72 10.82
C GLU A 81 0.48 -1.45 10.78
N PHE A 82 1.11 -1.84 9.67
CA PHE A 82 2.54 -1.64 9.45
C PHE A 82 2.76 -0.68 8.28
N THR A 83 3.49 0.40 8.54
CA THR A 83 3.91 1.35 7.52
C THR A 83 5.43 1.46 7.52
N MET A 84 6.06 1.42 6.35
CA MET A 84 7.49 1.68 6.26
C MET A 84 7.94 2.43 5.02
N SER A 85 8.96 3.25 5.21
CA SER A 85 9.82 3.72 4.14
C SER A 85 10.73 2.60 3.63
N ALA A 86 10.68 2.27 2.34
CA ALA A 86 11.47 1.19 1.74
C ALA A 86 11.97 1.55 0.33
N PHE A 87 13.22 1.18 0.04
CA PHE A 87 13.81 1.29 -1.32
C PHE A 87 13.87 -0.05 -2.05
N ARG A 88 13.94 -1.15 -1.30
CA ARG A 88 14.28 -2.49 -1.79
C ARG A 88 13.60 -3.54 -0.92
N GLN A 89 13.42 -4.73 -1.48
CA GLN A 89 12.84 -5.88 -0.81
C GLN A 89 13.53 -6.22 0.52
N GLU A 90 14.86 -6.16 0.57
CA GLU A 90 15.67 -6.45 1.76
C GLU A 90 15.28 -5.59 2.98
N HIS A 91 14.85 -4.34 2.76
CA HIS A 91 14.42 -3.44 3.82
C HIS A 91 13.12 -3.94 4.46
N VAL A 92 12.15 -4.33 3.64
CA VAL A 92 10.86 -4.88 4.11
C VAL A 92 11.07 -6.20 4.84
N MET A 93 11.93 -7.06 4.28
CA MET A 93 12.32 -8.34 4.87
C MET A 93 13.07 -8.21 6.20
N SER A 94 13.59 -7.02 6.54
CA SER A 94 14.22 -6.77 7.83
C SER A 94 13.22 -6.61 8.99
N ILE A 95 11.94 -6.34 8.69
CA ILE A 95 10.91 -6.07 9.71
C ILE A 95 9.69 -6.99 9.53
N LEU A 96 9.06 -7.00 8.35
CA LEU A 96 7.77 -7.64 8.10
C LEU A 96 7.70 -9.12 8.54
N PRO A 97 8.72 -9.97 8.29
CA PRO A 97 8.69 -11.39 8.68
C PRO A 97 8.60 -11.62 10.20
N PHE A 98 8.91 -10.61 11.02
CA PHE A 98 8.91 -10.71 12.48
C PHE A 98 7.64 -10.14 13.12
N LEU A 99 6.66 -9.72 12.32
CA LEU A 99 5.35 -9.28 12.77
C LEU A 99 4.38 -10.47 12.88
N ASP A 100 3.41 -10.38 13.78
CA ASP A 100 2.36 -11.40 13.95
C ASP A 100 1.39 -11.38 12.76
N ALA A 101 1.49 -12.39 11.89
CA ALA A 101 0.70 -12.50 10.67
C ALA A 101 -0.81 -12.63 10.90
N ASN A 102 -1.26 -13.05 12.08
CA ASN A 102 -2.69 -13.20 12.36
C ASN A 102 -3.34 -11.90 12.83
N LEU A 103 -2.53 -10.94 13.29
CA LEU A 103 -3.00 -9.64 13.78
C LEU A 103 -2.81 -8.53 12.76
N LEU A 104 -1.85 -8.69 11.83
CA LEU A 104 -1.55 -7.71 10.81
C LEU A 104 -2.67 -7.62 9.77
N LYS A 105 -3.26 -6.43 9.64
CA LYS A 105 -4.37 -6.14 8.72
C LYS A 105 -3.96 -5.24 7.57
N SER A 106 -3.00 -4.34 7.78
CA SER A 106 -2.59 -3.36 6.79
C SER A 106 -1.07 -3.36 6.62
N ILE A 107 -0.63 -3.35 5.38
CA ILE A 107 0.77 -3.18 4.98
C ILE A 107 0.83 -1.94 4.07
N SER A 108 1.61 -0.95 4.46
CA SER A 108 1.87 0.25 3.69
C SER A 108 3.38 0.43 3.49
N MET A 109 3.80 0.65 2.26
CA MET A 109 5.19 0.85 1.88
C MET A 109 5.30 2.10 1.02
N GLU A 110 6.28 2.96 1.32
CA GLU A 110 6.49 4.20 0.57
C GLU A 110 7.97 4.44 0.24
N HIS A 111 8.24 5.02 -0.92
CA HIS A 111 9.55 5.60 -1.22
C HIS A 111 9.66 7.00 -0.62
N THR A 112 10.82 7.35 -0.05
CA THR A 112 10.99 8.64 0.66
C THR A 112 11.36 9.83 -0.21
N GLY A 113 11.90 9.58 -1.39
CA GLY A 113 12.28 10.61 -2.36
C GLY A 113 11.32 10.65 -3.54
N TYR A 114 10.44 11.65 -3.59
CA TYR A 114 9.54 11.85 -4.73
C TYR A 114 10.31 12.09 -6.05
N GLY A 115 11.45 12.79 -6.00
CA GLY A 115 12.27 13.05 -7.19
C GLY A 115 12.98 11.83 -7.79
N ALA A 116 13.23 10.77 -7.01
CA ALA A 116 13.75 9.51 -7.55
C ALA A 116 12.62 8.69 -8.20
N PHE A 117 11.42 8.75 -7.61
CA PHE A 117 10.21 8.17 -8.17
C PHE A 117 9.86 8.79 -9.55
N GLU A 118 9.96 10.11 -9.70
CA GLU A 118 9.75 10.79 -11.00
C GLU A 118 10.72 10.34 -12.10
N LYS A 119 11.93 9.90 -11.74
CA LYS A 119 12.91 9.37 -12.70
C LYS A 119 12.67 7.91 -13.10
N ASN A 120 11.57 7.30 -12.63
CA ASN A 120 11.23 5.91 -12.88
C ASN A 120 12.28 4.90 -12.34
N GLU A 121 13.04 5.29 -11.33
CA GLU A 121 14.14 4.48 -10.74
C GLU A 121 13.66 3.57 -9.58
N THR A 122 12.43 3.71 -9.10
CA THR A 122 11.98 3.11 -7.84
C THR A 122 11.08 1.89 -8.03
N VAL A 123 11.59 0.87 -8.74
CA VAL A 123 10.88 -0.41 -8.89
C VAL A 123 11.08 -1.27 -7.64
N MET A 124 9.98 -1.75 -7.05
CA MET A 124 10.00 -2.61 -5.86
C MET A 124 9.82 -4.08 -6.27
N GLU A 125 10.80 -4.92 -5.92
CA GLU A 125 10.67 -6.38 -6.02
C GLU A 125 9.79 -6.92 -4.89
N LEU A 126 8.78 -7.74 -5.20
CA LEU A 126 7.87 -8.31 -4.20
C LEU A 126 7.93 -9.84 -4.07
N ASN A 127 8.76 -10.53 -4.86
CA ASN A 127 8.77 -11.98 -4.97
C ASN A 127 8.96 -12.72 -3.64
N GLU A 128 9.81 -12.24 -2.73
CA GLU A 128 9.98 -12.84 -1.40
C GLU A 128 8.92 -12.36 -0.41
N ILE A 129 8.54 -11.08 -0.50
CA ILE A 129 7.54 -10.47 0.38
C ILE A 129 6.19 -11.16 0.23
N MET A 130 5.78 -11.45 -1.00
CA MET A 130 4.51 -12.09 -1.32
C MET A 130 4.38 -13.50 -0.75
N GLU A 131 5.51 -14.17 -0.48
CA GLU A 131 5.50 -15.52 0.09
C GLU A 131 5.23 -15.53 1.60
N LEU A 132 5.36 -14.38 2.26
CA LEU A 132 5.17 -14.26 3.70
C LEU A 132 3.72 -14.51 4.12
N PRO A 133 3.49 -15.21 5.24
CA PRO A 133 2.17 -15.30 5.86
C PRO A 133 1.57 -13.92 6.18
N GLN A 134 2.41 -12.95 6.55
CA GLN A 134 2.00 -11.57 6.83
C GLN A 134 1.37 -10.90 5.62
N TRP A 135 1.95 -11.11 4.43
CA TRP A 135 1.40 -10.61 3.18
C TRP A 135 0.07 -11.30 2.85
N LYS A 136 0.06 -12.63 2.93
CA LYS A 136 -1.10 -13.47 2.58
C LYS A 136 -2.32 -13.25 3.49
N ASN A 137 -2.10 -12.86 4.74
CA ASN A 137 -3.16 -12.65 5.73
C ASN A 137 -3.64 -11.19 5.82
N ALA A 138 -2.84 -10.23 5.38
CA ALA A 138 -3.21 -8.82 5.45
C ALA A 138 -4.41 -8.52 4.53
N THR A 139 -5.25 -7.59 4.95
CA THR A 139 -6.48 -7.22 4.25
C THR A 139 -6.31 -5.98 3.36
N ASN A 140 -5.37 -5.11 3.69
CA ASN A 140 -5.14 -3.86 2.97
C ASN A 140 -3.66 -3.76 2.58
N LEU A 141 -3.43 -3.33 1.34
CA LEU A 141 -2.12 -3.09 0.78
C LEU A 141 -2.05 -1.68 0.18
N GLU A 142 -1.01 -0.95 0.56
CA GLU A 142 -0.65 0.32 -0.03
C GLU A 142 0.85 0.32 -0.38
N ILE A 143 1.18 0.58 -1.64
CA ILE A 143 2.55 0.72 -2.13
C ILE A 143 2.60 2.05 -2.88
N MET A 144 3.20 3.06 -2.26
CA MET A 144 3.20 4.44 -2.75
C MET A 144 4.58 4.87 -3.21
N HIS A 145 4.64 5.61 -4.32
CA HIS A 145 5.91 6.10 -4.89
C HIS A 145 6.93 4.99 -5.19
N LEU A 146 6.44 3.76 -5.40
CA LEU A 146 7.21 2.57 -5.74
C LEU A 146 6.46 1.83 -6.85
N TYR A 147 7.11 1.59 -7.98
CA TYR A 147 6.50 0.84 -9.07
C TYR A 147 6.56 -0.66 -8.81
N VAL A 148 5.41 -1.34 -8.93
CA VAL A 148 5.33 -2.80 -8.92
C VAL A 148 5.34 -3.33 -10.36
N THR A 149 5.90 -4.53 -10.55
CA THR A 149 5.98 -5.18 -11.88
C THR A 149 5.04 -6.37 -12.01
N GLU A 150 4.52 -6.84 -10.88
CA GLU A 150 3.68 -7.99 -10.74
C GLU A 150 2.35 -7.78 -11.47
N PRO A 151 1.76 -8.87 -12.01
CA PRO A 151 0.44 -8.81 -12.63
C PRO A 151 -0.60 -8.42 -11.57
N VAL A 152 -1.65 -7.68 -11.96
CA VAL A 152 -2.68 -7.19 -11.02
C VAL A 152 -3.35 -8.31 -10.20
N GLN A 153 -3.39 -9.53 -10.75
CA GLN A 153 -3.90 -10.74 -10.13
C GLN A 153 -3.16 -11.10 -8.83
N ALA A 154 -1.88 -10.73 -8.71
CA ALA A 154 -1.07 -10.91 -7.51
C ALA A 154 -1.68 -10.21 -6.29
N PHE A 155 -2.53 -9.20 -6.49
CA PHE A 155 -3.10 -8.37 -5.42
C PHE A 155 -4.59 -8.68 -5.15
N PHE A 156 -5.17 -9.71 -5.78
CA PHE A 156 -6.60 -10.04 -5.63
C PHE A 156 -6.98 -10.67 -4.28
N GLY A 157 -5.99 -10.97 -3.43
CA GLY A 157 -6.20 -11.43 -2.05
C GLY A 157 -6.57 -10.31 -1.08
N PHE A 158 -6.37 -9.05 -1.45
CA PHE A 158 -6.63 -7.90 -0.60
C PHE A 158 -8.05 -7.33 -0.80
N THR A 159 -8.59 -6.77 0.28
CA THR A 159 -9.82 -5.99 0.27
C THR A 159 -9.60 -4.59 -0.31
N LYS A 160 -8.48 -3.95 0.03
CA LYS A 160 -8.10 -2.64 -0.51
C LYS A 160 -6.67 -2.68 -1.03
N VAL A 161 -6.48 -2.16 -2.24
CA VAL A 161 -5.18 -2.15 -2.93
C VAL A 161 -4.92 -0.78 -3.51
N TRP A 162 -3.83 -0.13 -3.11
CA TRP A 162 -3.28 1.06 -3.76
C TRP A 162 -1.85 0.76 -4.23
N ILE A 163 -1.60 0.79 -5.53
CA ILE A 163 -0.30 0.48 -6.13
C ILE A 163 0.05 1.45 -7.26
N TRP A 164 1.33 1.51 -7.62
CA TRP A 164 1.81 2.23 -8.79
C TRP A 164 2.40 1.26 -9.80
N LYS A 165 2.03 1.39 -11.08
CA LYS A 165 2.57 0.58 -12.19
C LYS A 165 3.02 1.49 -13.32
N LYS A 166 4.18 1.24 -13.94
CA LYS A 166 4.62 2.08 -15.07
C LYS A 166 3.63 2.04 -16.23
N SER A 167 3.14 0.85 -16.56
CA SER A 167 2.12 0.66 -17.59
C SER A 167 0.97 -0.16 -17.04
N VAL A 168 -0.23 0.21 -17.46
CA VAL A 168 -1.46 -0.56 -17.21
C VAL A 168 -2.13 -0.81 -18.55
N SER A 169 -2.47 -2.07 -18.82
CA SER A 169 -3.22 -2.44 -20.02
C SER A 169 -4.73 -2.55 -19.77
N GLY A 170 -5.53 -2.40 -20.83
CA GLY A 170 -6.96 -2.69 -20.78
C GLY A 170 -7.28 -4.12 -20.32
N ASN A 171 -6.44 -5.10 -20.65
CA ASN A 171 -6.58 -6.50 -20.20
C ASN A 171 -6.35 -6.68 -18.69
N GLU A 172 -5.38 -5.96 -18.11
CA GLU A 172 -5.20 -5.95 -16.66
C GLU A 172 -6.43 -5.36 -15.98
N LEU A 173 -6.95 -4.24 -16.50
CA LEU A 173 -8.14 -3.61 -15.93
C LEU A 173 -9.41 -4.46 -16.12
N LEU A 174 -9.53 -5.19 -17.24
CA LEU A 174 -10.55 -6.20 -17.45
C LEU A 174 -10.47 -7.31 -16.38
N SER A 175 -9.26 -7.79 -16.07
CA SER A 175 -9.06 -8.79 -15.02
C SER A 175 -9.49 -8.28 -13.64
N VAL A 176 -9.19 -7.01 -13.32
CA VAL A 176 -9.66 -6.37 -12.08
C VAL A 176 -11.19 -6.29 -12.07
N LYS A 177 -11.81 -5.89 -13.19
CA LYS A 177 -13.27 -5.85 -13.33
C LYS A 177 -13.90 -7.22 -13.06
N GLU A 178 -13.39 -8.27 -13.72
CA GLU A 178 -13.88 -9.64 -13.57
C GLU A 178 -13.73 -10.16 -12.14
N LYS A 179 -12.63 -9.81 -11.45
CA LYS A 179 -12.45 -10.10 -10.03
C LYS A 179 -13.52 -9.43 -9.16
N PHE A 180 -13.86 -8.17 -9.41
CA PHE A 180 -14.91 -7.47 -8.65
C PHE A 180 -16.29 -8.07 -8.90
N LEU A 181 -16.56 -8.52 -10.13
CA LEU A 181 -17.83 -9.15 -10.51
C LEU A 181 -17.94 -10.62 -10.09
N SER A 182 -16.88 -11.23 -9.56
CA SER A 182 -16.92 -12.64 -9.14
C SER A 182 -17.78 -12.86 -7.89
N LEU A 183 -18.43 -14.02 -7.81
CA LEU A 183 -19.30 -14.41 -6.69
C LEU A 183 -18.60 -14.40 -5.32
N ASN A 184 -17.29 -14.65 -5.29
CA ASN A 184 -16.46 -14.72 -4.10
C ASN A 184 -15.58 -13.46 -3.93
N ASN A 185 -15.98 -12.34 -4.52
CA ASN A 185 -15.24 -11.10 -4.38
C ASN A 185 -15.15 -10.66 -2.90
N GLN A 186 -13.95 -10.26 -2.49
CA GLN A 186 -13.66 -9.67 -1.18
C GLN A 186 -13.03 -8.28 -1.32
N SER A 187 -12.78 -7.83 -2.55
CA SER A 187 -12.17 -6.55 -2.87
C SER A 187 -13.24 -5.46 -2.89
N GLU A 188 -12.99 -4.39 -2.15
CA GLU A 188 -13.84 -3.21 -2.05
C GLU A 188 -13.30 -2.06 -2.89
N GLU A 189 -11.97 -1.94 -2.98
CA GLU A 189 -11.30 -0.85 -3.67
C GLU A 189 -9.97 -1.31 -4.29
N PHE A 190 -9.76 -0.95 -5.55
CA PHE A 190 -8.50 -1.19 -6.26
C PHE A 190 -8.09 0.09 -6.99
N VAL A 191 -6.97 0.69 -6.60
CA VAL A 191 -6.42 1.91 -7.17
C VAL A 191 -5.06 1.62 -7.77
N ILE A 192 -4.90 2.04 -9.02
CA ILE A 192 -3.66 1.93 -9.77
C ILE A 192 -3.28 3.33 -10.22
N PHE A 193 -2.16 3.83 -9.73
CA PHE A 193 -1.46 4.95 -10.32
C PHE A 193 -0.60 4.44 -11.48
N TYR A 194 -0.54 5.19 -12.57
CA TYR A 194 0.17 4.76 -13.77
C TYR A 194 0.94 5.89 -14.45
N ASP A 195 1.88 5.53 -15.32
CA ASP A 195 2.53 6.50 -16.23
C ASP A 195 1.86 6.40 -17.61
N VAL A 196 1.77 5.18 -18.14
CA VAL A 196 1.14 4.88 -19.44
C VAL A 196 -0.08 3.97 -19.28
N PHE A 197 -1.19 4.32 -19.94
CA PHE A 197 -2.37 3.46 -20.04
C PHE A 197 -2.62 3.08 -21.51
N VAL A 198 -2.67 1.78 -21.79
CA VAL A 198 -2.81 1.24 -23.15
C VAL A 198 -4.10 0.43 -23.30
N ASP A 199 -4.69 0.45 -24.49
CA ASP A 199 -5.84 -0.39 -24.86
C ASP A 199 -7.10 -0.26 -23.98
N GLY A 200 -7.36 0.93 -23.43
CA GLY A 200 -8.52 1.18 -22.57
C GLY A 200 -9.90 0.95 -23.23
N GLN A 201 -9.95 0.89 -24.57
CA GLN A 201 -11.18 0.63 -25.33
C GLN A 201 -11.80 -0.75 -25.04
N ILE A 202 -11.01 -1.69 -24.51
CA ILE A 202 -11.45 -3.06 -24.14
C ILE A 202 -12.59 -3.05 -23.10
N LEU A 203 -12.72 -1.97 -22.33
CA LEU A 203 -13.77 -1.84 -21.31
C LEU A 203 -15.17 -1.49 -21.86
N GLY A 204 -15.27 -1.17 -23.15
CA GLY A 204 -16.52 -0.73 -23.78
C GLY A 204 -16.82 0.75 -23.53
N ASP A 205 -18.09 1.12 -23.71
CA ASP A 205 -18.56 2.50 -23.64
C ASP A 205 -18.38 3.11 -22.24
N CYS A 206 -17.99 4.38 -22.20
CA CYS A 206 -17.85 5.16 -20.98
C CYS A 206 -18.40 6.57 -21.13
N ILE A 207 -18.64 7.23 -19.99
CA ILE A 207 -18.73 8.68 -19.97
C ILE A 207 -17.32 9.23 -20.06
N THR A 208 -17.06 10.08 -21.05
CA THR A 208 -15.82 10.86 -21.17
C THR A 208 -16.13 12.32 -20.90
N TYR A 209 -15.38 12.93 -19.98
CA TYR A 209 -15.51 14.33 -19.60
C TYR A 209 -14.53 15.19 -20.42
N GLU A 210 -14.79 16.50 -20.51
CA GLU A 210 -13.93 17.45 -21.24
C GLU A 210 -12.48 17.46 -20.72
N CYS A 211 -12.27 17.18 -19.43
CA CYS A 211 -10.94 17.06 -18.82
C CYS A 211 -10.19 15.76 -19.19
N GLY A 212 -10.78 14.87 -19.98
CA GLY A 212 -10.20 13.57 -20.36
C GLY A 212 -10.45 12.44 -19.35
N ASP A 213 -11.15 12.72 -18.25
CA ASP A 213 -11.57 11.70 -17.29
C ASP A 213 -12.60 10.76 -17.93
N GLN A 214 -12.56 9.49 -17.54
CA GLN A 214 -13.45 8.47 -18.07
C GLN A 214 -14.07 7.65 -16.94
N ASN A 215 -15.37 7.40 -17.02
CA ASN A 215 -16.10 6.57 -16.04
C ASN A 215 -16.90 5.47 -16.74
N TRP A 216 -16.68 4.23 -16.32
CA TRP A 216 -17.47 3.06 -16.70
C TRP A 216 -18.33 2.61 -15.51
N TYR A 217 -19.54 2.13 -15.82
CA TYR A 217 -20.51 1.67 -14.83
C TYR A 217 -21.02 0.30 -15.25
N TYR A 218 -20.87 -0.70 -14.39
CA TYR A 218 -21.31 -2.07 -14.65
C TYR A 218 -22.35 -2.51 -13.63
N GLN A 219 -23.41 -3.16 -14.11
CA GLN A 219 -24.40 -3.77 -13.26
C GLN A 219 -23.78 -4.90 -12.45
N THR A 220 -24.29 -5.07 -11.24
CA THR A 220 -23.89 -6.17 -10.37
C THR A 220 -25.17 -6.84 -9.87
N GLU A 221 -25.30 -8.14 -10.11
CA GLU A 221 -26.40 -8.93 -9.55
C GLU A 221 -26.22 -9.12 -8.04
N HIS A 222 -24.96 -9.16 -7.61
CA HIS A 222 -24.54 -9.24 -6.23
C HIS A 222 -24.28 -7.82 -5.70
N TYR A 223 -24.51 -7.58 -4.40
CA TYR A 223 -24.29 -6.30 -3.70
C TYR A 223 -25.34 -5.18 -3.87
N SER A 224 -26.33 -5.28 -4.76
CA SER A 224 -27.31 -4.19 -5.05
C SER A 224 -26.70 -2.83 -5.46
N LYS A 225 -25.38 -2.79 -5.66
CA LYS A 225 -24.57 -1.63 -6.01
C LYS A 225 -24.26 -1.61 -7.50
N ILE A 226 -23.42 -0.67 -7.92
CA ILE A 226 -22.88 -0.55 -9.27
C ILE A 226 -21.36 -0.57 -9.16
N LEU A 227 -20.71 -1.38 -9.98
CA LEU A 227 -19.26 -1.33 -10.09
C LEU A 227 -18.87 -0.12 -10.94
N LYS A 228 -18.07 0.78 -10.38
CA LYS A 228 -17.54 1.95 -11.07
C LYS A 228 -16.05 1.74 -11.33
N ILE A 229 -15.64 1.95 -12.57
CA ILE A 229 -14.23 2.15 -12.94
C ILE A 229 -14.08 3.62 -13.32
N SER A 230 -13.12 4.31 -12.71
CA SER A 230 -12.86 5.72 -12.95
C SER A 230 -11.40 5.92 -13.32
N LYS A 231 -11.14 6.46 -14.50
CA LYS A 231 -9.82 6.92 -14.93
C LYS A 231 -9.77 8.43 -14.82
N ILE A 232 -8.87 8.93 -13.99
CA ILE A 232 -8.60 10.34 -13.79
C ILE A 232 -7.31 10.68 -14.54
N ASP A 233 -7.40 11.50 -15.58
CA ASP A 233 -6.29 11.68 -16.52
C ASP A 233 -5.14 12.52 -15.92
N TRP A 234 -5.46 13.62 -15.25
CA TRP A 234 -4.47 14.53 -14.67
C TRP A 234 -3.67 13.88 -13.53
N ALA A 235 -4.32 13.01 -12.74
CA ALA A 235 -3.70 12.29 -11.64
C ALA A 235 -3.07 10.97 -12.09
N LYS A 236 -3.22 10.60 -13.38
CA LYS A 236 -2.88 9.29 -13.95
C LYS A 236 -3.24 8.14 -13.01
N LYS A 237 -4.53 8.10 -12.65
CA LYS A 237 -5.07 7.20 -11.63
C LYS A 237 -6.30 6.48 -12.13
N ILE A 238 -6.35 5.16 -11.95
CA ILE A 238 -7.54 4.34 -12.13
C ILE A 238 -8.05 3.90 -10.76
N THR A 239 -9.35 3.99 -10.53
CA THR A 239 -10.02 3.54 -9.31
C THR A 239 -11.19 2.62 -9.68
N VAL A 240 -11.21 1.43 -9.09
CA VAL A 240 -12.28 0.43 -9.21
C VAL A 240 -12.92 0.23 -7.83
N LEU A 241 -14.21 0.50 -7.71
CA LEU A 241 -14.96 0.35 -6.45
C LEU A 241 -16.46 0.22 -6.69
N PHE A 242 -17.22 -0.19 -5.67
CA PHE A 242 -18.68 -0.18 -5.72
C PHE A 242 -19.27 1.15 -5.25
N ILE A 243 -20.27 1.65 -5.98
CA ILE A 243 -21.07 2.83 -5.60
C ILE A 243 -22.55 2.49 -5.46
N GLU A 244 -23.28 3.32 -4.74
CA GLU A 244 -24.75 3.26 -4.71
C GLU A 244 -25.37 3.62 -6.07
N ARG A 245 -26.50 3.01 -6.41
CA ARG A 245 -27.22 3.27 -7.68
C ARG A 245 -27.63 4.74 -7.81
N SER A 246 -27.93 5.41 -6.71
CA SER A 246 -28.25 6.85 -6.67
C SER A 246 -27.09 7.75 -7.08
N ASN A 247 -25.86 7.23 -7.06
CA ASN A 247 -24.65 7.99 -7.36
C ASN A 247 -24.22 7.81 -8.84
N VAL A 248 -24.99 7.07 -9.64
CA VAL A 248 -24.78 6.94 -11.09
C VAL A 248 -25.40 8.15 -11.79
N PRO A 249 -24.63 8.89 -12.62
CA PRO A 249 -25.18 9.99 -13.42
C PRO A 249 -26.32 9.51 -14.34
N ALA A 250 -27.37 10.32 -14.52
CA ALA A 250 -28.49 9.98 -15.39
C ALA A 250 -28.09 9.78 -16.87
N THR A 251 -26.96 10.37 -17.28
CA THR A 251 -26.37 10.24 -18.62
C THR A 251 -25.52 8.98 -18.80
N ALA A 252 -25.33 8.18 -17.74
CA ALA A 252 -24.50 6.98 -17.79
C ALA A 252 -25.20 5.85 -18.54
N VAL A 253 -24.47 5.23 -19.46
CA VAL A 253 -24.80 3.88 -19.94
C VAL A 253 -24.30 2.90 -18.88
N VAL A 254 -25.22 2.13 -18.29
CA VAL A 254 -24.87 1.09 -17.33
C VAL A 254 -24.76 -0.24 -18.08
N LEU A 255 -23.54 -0.72 -18.22
CA LEU A 255 -23.20 -1.94 -18.94
C LEU A 255 -23.62 -3.18 -18.13
N ALA A 256 -24.04 -4.23 -18.83
CA ALA A 256 -24.31 -5.53 -18.22
C ALA A 256 -23.01 -6.24 -17.81
#